data_AF-A0AAV8USU1-F1
#
_entry.id   AF-A0AAV8USU1-F1
#
_cell.length_a   1.000
_cell.length_b   1.000
_cell.length_c   1.000
_cell.angle_alpha   90.00
_cell.angle_beta   90.00
_cell.angle_gamma   90.00
#
_symmetry.space_group_name_H-M   'P 1'
#
loop_
_entity.id
_entity.type
_entity.pdbx_description
1 polymer ?
#
loop_
_entity_poly.entity_id
_entity_poly.type
_entity_poly.pdbx_seq_one_letter_code
_entity_poly.pdbx_strand_id
1 'polypeptide(L)'
;MQEENGARPGGITEGHISTDAKELLPSEKLRELLSEVAPGEILDPEVEEFLQEHAIGFVESVTEFACRIAKNRESETLEAQDVQLYLEKTWNMRIPGYGDARKPVRRFAPSPAHASRMQMVNKAKMQAAANNASNK
;
A
#
# COMPACT_ATOMS: atom_id res chain seq x y z
N MET A 1 -5.99 46.27 -35.19
CA MET A 1 -5.59 45.66 -33.91
C MET A 1 -6.23 44.28 -33.90
N GLN A 2 -5.37 43.27 -33.99
CA GLN A 2 -5.72 41.86 -33.89
C GLN A 2 -5.87 41.56 -32.40
N GLU A 3 -6.96 40.91 -32.00
CA GLU A 3 -7.00 40.19 -30.72
C GLU A 3 -7.29 38.72 -31.01
N GLU A 4 -6.56 37.92 -30.25
CA GLU A 4 -6.01 36.62 -30.58
C GLU A 4 -6.89 35.49 -30.04
N ASN A 5 -6.97 34.42 -30.82
CA ASN A 5 -7.58 33.15 -30.44
C ASN A 5 -6.90 32.54 -29.21
N GLY A 6 -7.68 32.15 -28.21
CA GLY A 6 -7.22 31.39 -27.04
C GLY A 6 -8.14 30.21 -26.72
N ALA A 7 -8.45 29.37 -27.72
CA ALA A 7 -9.08 28.08 -27.47
C ALA A 7 -8.11 27.22 -26.65
N ARG A 8 -8.51 26.83 -25.43
CA ARG A 8 -7.79 25.84 -24.61
C ARG A 8 -8.10 24.44 -25.14
N PRO A 9 -7.13 23.66 -25.67
CA PRO A 9 -7.33 22.25 -25.89
C PRO A 9 -6.80 21.51 -24.66
N GLY A 10 -7.60 21.49 -23.61
CA GLY A 10 -7.38 20.63 -22.44
C GLY A 10 -8.35 19.46 -22.48
N GLY A 11 -8.38 18.74 -23.60
CA GLY A 11 -9.10 17.47 -23.69
C GLY A 11 -8.40 16.49 -22.77
N ILE A 12 -8.99 16.24 -21.59
CA ILE A 12 -8.85 14.95 -20.95
C ILE A 12 -9.29 13.93 -22.00
N THR A 13 -8.33 13.26 -22.63
CA THR A 13 -8.61 12.04 -23.39
C THR A 13 -9.40 11.16 -22.42
N GLU A 14 -10.65 10.86 -22.73
CA GLU A 14 -11.44 9.86 -22.03
C GLU A 14 -10.62 8.57 -22.04
N GLY A 15 -9.84 8.36 -20.98
CA GLY A 15 -9.29 7.06 -20.68
C GLY A 15 -10.51 6.20 -20.44
N HIS A 16 -10.76 5.27 -21.36
CA HIS A 16 -11.72 4.22 -21.13
C HIS A 16 -11.27 3.47 -19.87
N ILE A 17 -11.89 3.80 -18.73
CA ILE A 17 -11.71 3.06 -17.50
C ILE A 17 -12.63 1.86 -17.62
N SER A 18 -12.08 0.77 -18.16
CA SER A 18 -12.80 -0.49 -18.15
C SER A 18 -12.85 -1.05 -16.75
N THR A 19 -14.05 -1.37 -16.30
CA THR A 19 -14.30 -2.06 -15.04
C THR A 19 -14.37 -3.58 -15.23
N ASP A 20 -14.12 -4.10 -16.43
CA ASP A 20 -14.18 -5.54 -16.70
C ASP A 20 -12.85 -6.24 -16.43
N ALA A 21 -12.91 -7.37 -15.72
CA ALA A 21 -11.76 -8.22 -15.37
C ALA A 21 -10.88 -8.54 -16.56
N LYS A 22 -11.53 -8.85 -17.69
CA LYS A 22 -10.89 -9.36 -18.88
C LYS A 22 -10.17 -8.25 -19.65
N GLU A 23 -10.56 -7.00 -19.42
CA GLU A 23 -9.85 -5.85 -19.99
C GLU A 23 -8.66 -5.42 -19.11
N LEU A 24 -8.75 -5.55 -17.78
CA LEU A 24 -7.64 -5.24 -16.87
C LEU A 24 -6.53 -6.29 -16.90
N LEU A 25 -6.89 -7.57 -16.94
CA LEU A 25 -5.94 -8.68 -17.05
C LEU A 25 -6.43 -9.71 -18.08
N PRO A 26 -6.17 -9.49 -19.38
CA PRO A 26 -6.51 -10.45 -20.42
C PRO A 26 -5.86 -11.81 -20.18
N SER A 27 -6.54 -12.90 -20.56
CA SER A 27 -6.02 -14.26 -20.37
C SER A 27 -4.67 -14.48 -21.05
N GLU A 28 -4.45 -13.87 -22.21
CA GLU A 28 -3.16 -13.88 -22.91
C GLU A 28 -2.03 -13.28 -22.06
N LYS A 29 -2.30 -12.16 -21.38
CA LYS A 29 -1.33 -11.49 -20.50
C LYS A 29 -1.07 -12.27 -19.22
N LEU A 30 -2.09 -12.91 -18.66
CA LEU A 30 -1.93 -13.80 -17.51
C LEU A 30 -1.03 -15.00 -17.86
N ARG A 31 -1.19 -15.58 -19.05
CA ARG A 31 -0.36 -16.70 -19.52
C ARG A 31 1.07 -16.28 -19.84
N GLU A 32 1.25 -15.10 -20.42
CA GLU A 32 2.58 -14.50 -20.62
C GLU A 32 3.31 -14.34 -19.28
N LEU A 33 2.64 -13.76 -18.29
CA LEU A 33 3.17 -13.60 -16.93
C LEU A 33 3.50 -14.96 -16.29
N LEU A 34 2.63 -15.97 -16.44
CA LEU A 34 2.91 -17.31 -15.94
C LEU A 34 4.17 -17.89 -16.58
N SER A 35 4.36 -17.72 -17.88
CA SER A 35 5.56 -18.24 -18.57
C SER A 35 6.85 -17.57 -18.10
N GLU A 36 6.80 -16.32 -17.65
CA GLU A 36 7.95 -15.60 -17.09
C GLU A 36 8.29 -16.09 -15.67
N VAL A 37 7.27 -16.36 -14.85
CA VAL A 37 7.43 -16.71 -13.43
C VAL A 37 7.66 -18.22 -13.23
N ALA A 38 6.90 -19.05 -13.95
CA ALA A 38 6.87 -20.50 -13.86
C ALA A 38 6.79 -21.13 -15.27
N PRO A 39 7.92 -21.21 -16.00
CA PRO A 39 7.92 -21.74 -17.36
C PRO A 39 7.52 -23.22 -17.37
N GLY A 40 6.55 -23.57 -18.22
CA GLY A 40 6.09 -24.95 -18.42
C GLY A 40 4.87 -25.35 -17.59
N GLU A 41 4.37 -24.49 -16.71
CA GLU A 41 3.08 -24.69 -16.04
C GLU A 41 1.91 -24.17 -16.89
N ILE A 42 0.74 -24.78 -16.69
CA ILE A 42 -0.52 -24.41 -17.36
C ILE A 42 -1.55 -24.20 -16.25
N LEU A 43 -2.24 -23.06 -16.28
CA LEU A 43 -3.34 -22.77 -15.37
C LEU A 43 -4.64 -23.40 -15.88
N ASP A 44 -5.39 -24.00 -14.95
CA ASP A 44 -6.75 -24.44 -15.23
C ASP A 44 -7.68 -23.22 -15.43
N PRO A 45 -8.71 -23.31 -16.29
CA PRO A 45 -9.59 -22.18 -16.61
C PRO A 45 -10.26 -21.54 -15.37
N GLU A 46 -10.63 -22.34 -14.37
CA GLU A 46 -11.24 -21.85 -13.12
C GLU A 46 -10.26 -21.02 -12.29
N VAL A 47 -8.97 -21.37 -12.32
CA VAL A 47 -7.91 -20.61 -11.62
C VAL A 47 -7.59 -19.33 -12.38
N GLU A 48 -7.61 -19.36 -13.72
CA GLU A 48 -7.46 -18.14 -14.52
C GLU A 48 -8.55 -17.12 -14.18
N GLU A 49 -9.81 -17.54 -14.11
CA GLU A 49 -10.95 -16.68 -13.75
C GLU A 49 -10.80 -16.12 -12.32
N PHE A 50 -10.43 -16.96 -11.36
CA PHE A 50 -10.18 -16.52 -9.99
C PHE A 50 -9.07 -15.46 -9.89
N LEU A 51 -7.95 -15.66 -10.59
CA LEU A 51 -6.84 -14.71 -10.59
C LEU A 51 -7.23 -13.39 -11.28
N GLN A 52 -8.03 -13.45 -12.34
CA GLN A 52 -8.56 -12.25 -13.00
C GLN A 52 -9.50 -11.46 -12.08
N GLU A 53 -10.44 -12.13 -11.40
CA GLU A 53 -11.32 -11.48 -10.42
C GLU A 53 -10.52 -10.85 -9.27
N HIS A 54 -9.53 -11.59 -8.76
CA HIS A 54 -8.68 -11.10 -7.68
C HIS A 54 -7.86 -9.87 -8.11
N ALA A 55 -7.38 -9.82 -9.35
CA ALA A 55 -6.64 -8.69 -9.88
C ALA A 55 -7.50 -7.40 -9.93
N ILE A 56 -8.79 -7.51 -10.27
CA ILE A 56 -9.71 -6.36 -10.19
C ILE A 56 -9.84 -5.90 -8.75
N GLY A 57 -10.19 -6.82 -7.84
CA GLY A 57 -10.41 -6.48 -6.44
C GLY A 57 -9.17 -5.85 -5.80
N PHE A 58 -7.98 -6.28 -6.23
CA PHE A 58 -6.72 -5.63 -5.87
C PHE A 58 -6.64 -4.18 -6.35
N VAL A 59 -6.91 -3.91 -7.63
CA VAL A 59 -6.88 -2.55 -8.19
C VAL A 59 -7.91 -1.65 -7.53
N GLU A 60 -9.13 -2.14 -7.31
CA GLU A 60 -10.20 -1.40 -6.63
C GLU A 60 -9.79 -1.04 -5.19
N SER A 61 -9.29 -2.03 -4.44
CA SER A 61 -8.82 -1.81 -3.07
C SER A 61 -7.68 -0.78 -3.04
N VAL A 62 -6.63 -0.98 -3.85
CA VAL A 62 -5.49 -0.06 -3.89
C VAL A 62 -5.93 1.35 -4.26
N THR A 63 -6.82 1.50 -5.24
CA THR A 63 -7.29 2.81 -5.70
C THR A 63 -8.15 3.49 -4.65
N GLU A 64 -9.04 2.77 -3.97
CA GLU A 64 -9.88 3.33 -2.91
C GLU A 64 -9.02 3.85 -1.75
N PHE A 65 -8.09 3.04 -1.25
CA PHE A 65 -7.23 3.43 -0.14
C PHE A 65 -6.25 4.54 -0.54
N ALA A 66 -5.70 4.51 -1.75
CA ALA A 66 -4.82 5.58 -2.23
C ALA A 66 -5.59 6.92 -2.34
N CYS A 67 -6.83 6.91 -2.84
CA CYS A 67 -7.69 8.10 -2.85
C CYS A 67 -7.97 8.63 -1.43
N ARG A 68 -8.18 7.73 -0.45
CA ARG A 68 -8.37 8.12 0.95
C ARG A 68 -7.10 8.73 1.55
N ILE A 69 -5.92 8.21 1.21
CA ILE A 69 -4.63 8.76 1.63
C ILE A 69 -4.41 10.16 1.01
N ALA A 70 -4.69 10.33 -0.29
CA ALA A 70 -4.61 11.62 -0.96
C ALA A 70 -5.52 12.67 -0.29
N LYS A 71 -6.75 12.29 0.07
CA LYS A 71 -7.65 13.16 0.84
C LYS A 71 -7.12 13.48 2.23
N ASN A 72 -6.47 12.54 2.92
CA ASN A 72 -5.92 12.75 4.26
C ASN A 72 -4.77 13.78 4.30
N ARG A 73 -4.07 14.00 3.18
CA ARG A 73 -3.09 15.09 3.04
C ARG A 73 -3.70 16.38 2.49
N GLU A 74 -5.03 16.46 2.42
CA GLU A 74 -5.78 17.61 1.87
C GLU A 74 -5.52 17.86 0.38
N SER A 75 -5.21 16.80 -0.38
CA SER A 75 -5.00 16.87 -1.82
C SER A 75 -6.21 16.35 -2.58
N GLU A 76 -6.58 17.07 -3.63
CA GLU A 76 -7.63 16.66 -4.57
C GLU A 76 -7.09 15.80 -5.72
N THR A 77 -5.76 15.66 -5.80
CA THR A 77 -5.07 14.90 -6.86
C THR A 77 -4.48 13.61 -6.28
N LEU A 78 -4.72 12.48 -6.94
CA LEU A 78 -4.07 11.21 -6.60
C LEU A 78 -2.62 11.22 -7.11
N GLU A 79 -1.65 10.95 -6.24
CA GLU A 79 -0.24 10.87 -6.60
C GLU A 79 0.31 9.46 -6.38
N ALA A 80 1.40 9.11 -7.06
CA ALA A 80 2.05 7.81 -6.93
C ALA A 80 2.50 7.49 -5.49
N GLN A 81 2.76 8.52 -4.67
CA GLN A 81 3.12 8.35 -3.26
C GLN A 81 1.97 7.75 -2.42
N ASP A 82 0.72 8.02 -2.80
CA ASP A 82 -0.46 7.52 -2.09
C ASP A 82 -0.63 6.02 -2.31
N VAL A 83 -0.47 5.60 -3.58
CA VAL A 83 -0.48 4.19 -3.98
C VAL A 83 0.70 3.45 -3.33
N GLN A 84 1.91 4.00 -3.42
CA GLN A 84 3.12 3.41 -2.84
C GLN A 84 2.99 3.22 -1.32
N LEU A 85 2.36 4.16 -0.61
CA LEU A 85 2.16 4.04 0.84
C LEU A 85 1.25 2.85 1.19
N TYR A 86 0.16 2.64 0.46
CA TYR A 86 -0.74 1.52 0.72
C TYR A 86 -0.10 0.17 0.39
N LEU A 87 0.61 0.08 -0.74
CA LEU A 87 1.35 -1.12 -1.13
C LEU A 87 2.42 -1.51 -0.11
N GLU A 88 3.16 -0.54 0.42
CA GLU A 88 4.21 -0.82 1.42
C GLU A 88 3.62 -1.29 2.76
N LYS A 89 2.49 -0.72 3.18
CA LYS A 89 1.90 -0.99 4.51
C LYS A 89 1.04 -2.24 4.56
N THR A 90 0.31 -2.55 3.50
CA THR A 90 -0.66 -3.64 3.49
C THR A 90 -0.12 -4.87 2.75
N TRP A 91 0.53 -4.64 1.61
CA TRP A 91 1.02 -5.72 0.72
C TRP A 91 2.51 -6.01 0.89
N ASN A 92 3.21 -5.19 1.68
CA ASN A 92 4.67 -5.23 1.84
C ASN A 92 5.40 -5.19 0.48
N MET A 93 4.82 -4.48 -0.49
CA MET A 93 5.35 -4.28 -1.84
C MET A 93 5.99 -2.91 -1.94
N ARG A 94 7.22 -2.85 -2.46
CA ARG A 94 7.92 -1.61 -2.74
C ARG A 94 8.36 -1.54 -4.19
N ILE A 95 7.85 -0.56 -4.92
CA ILE A 95 8.20 -0.37 -6.32
C ILE A 95 9.40 0.58 -6.40
N PRO A 96 10.57 0.13 -6.91
CA PRO A 96 11.72 1.00 -7.11
C PRO A 96 11.38 2.18 -8.04
N GLY A 97 11.94 3.35 -7.76
CA GLY A 97 11.71 4.57 -8.55
C GLY A 97 10.43 5.34 -8.19
N TYR A 98 9.52 4.76 -7.39
CA TYR A 98 8.32 5.43 -6.89
C TYR A 98 8.39 5.61 -5.36
N GLY A 99 8.08 6.83 -4.88
CA GLY A 99 8.04 7.12 -3.44
C GLY A 99 9.39 7.04 -2.71
N ASP A 100 10.51 7.20 -3.43
CA ASP A 100 11.87 6.96 -2.92
C ASP A 100 12.41 8.03 -1.95
N ALA A 101 11.51 8.84 -1.37
CA ALA A 101 11.84 9.60 -0.18
C ALA A 101 12.11 8.61 0.96
N ARG A 102 13.39 8.23 1.13
CA ARG A 102 13.85 7.40 2.25
C ARG A 102 13.34 8.03 3.55
N LYS A 103 12.27 7.48 4.11
CA LYS A 103 11.78 7.93 5.42
C LYS A 103 12.89 7.59 6.41
N PRO A 104 13.40 8.58 7.18
CA PRO A 104 14.34 8.27 8.23
C PRO A 104 13.70 7.22 9.14
N VAL A 105 14.39 6.10 9.37
CA VAL A 105 13.95 5.09 10.33
C VAL A 105 13.85 5.78 11.68
N ARG A 106 12.64 6.18 12.03
CA ARG A 106 12.37 6.84 13.30
C ARG A 106 12.52 5.78 14.36
N ARG A 107 13.69 5.73 15.01
CA ARG A 107 13.88 4.88 16.18
C ARG A 107 12.84 5.33 17.20
N PHE A 108 11.96 4.41 17.58
CA PHE A 108 10.91 4.69 18.55
C PHE A 108 11.58 4.94 19.90
N ALA A 109 11.85 6.20 20.23
CA ALA A 109 12.29 6.57 21.56
C ALA A 109 11.07 6.50 22.48
N PRO A 110 11.11 5.71 23.57
CA PRO A 110 10.01 5.68 24.52
C PRO A 110 9.80 7.08 25.11
N SER A 111 8.54 7.48 25.27
CA SER A 111 8.23 8.77 25.88
C SER A 111 8.73 8.80 27.34
N PRO A 112 9.02 9.99 27.92
CA PRO A 112 9.40 10.11 29.32
C PRO A 112 8.36 9.48 30.27
N ALA A 113 7.06 9.61 29.94
CA ALA A 113 5.98 8.95 30.67
C ALA A 113 6.06 7.42 30.60
N HIS A 114 6.39 6.86 29.43
CA HIS A 114 6.64 5.43 29.29
C HIS A 114 7.86 4.98 30.10
N ALA A 115 8.95 5.75 30.09
CA ALA A 115 10.16 5.45 30.87
C ALA A 115 9.87 5.43 32.38
N SER A 116 9.12 6.41 32.89
CA SER A 116 8.70 6.45 34.30
C SER A 116 7.83 5.25 34.67
N ARG A 117 6.85 4.89 33.83
CA ARG A 117 6.05 3.67 34.02
C ARG A 117 6.92 2.41 34.08
N MET A 118 7.91 2.30 33.21
CA MET A 118 8.84 1.16 33.20
C MET A 118 9.69 1.08 34.48
N GLN A 119 10.12 2.21 35.04
CA GLN A 119 10.83 2.23 36.32
C GLN A 119 9.94 1.71 37.46
N MET A 120 8.68 2.14 37.51
CA MET A 120 7.73 1.68 38.53
C MET A 120 7.45 0.18 38.40
N VAL A 121 7.25 -0.32 37.18
CA VAL A 121 7.07 -1.76 36.90
C VAL A 121 8.30 -2.56 37.34
N ASN A 122 9.50 -2.10 37.01
CA ASN A 122 10.73 -2.78 37.41
C ASN A 122 10.91 -2.80 38.93
N LYS A 123 10.62 -1.69 39.61
CA LYS A 123 10.65 -1.61 41.07
C LYS A 123 9.66 -2.58 41.71
N ALA A 124 8.42 -2.65 41.21
CA ALA A 124 7.41 -3.57 41.70
C ALA A 124 7.81 -5.04 41.46
N LYS A 125 8.38 -5.36 40.29
CA LYS A 125 8.90 -6.71 39.98
C LYS A 125 10.02 -7.12 40.94
N MET A 126 10.96 -6.22 41.23
CA MET A 126 12.05 -6.48 42.19
C MET A 126 11.51 -6.69 43.61
N GLN A 127 10.53 -5.90 44.04
CA GLN A 127 9.89 -6.06 45.35
C GLN A 127 9.12 -7.37 45.45
N ALA A 128 8.39 -7.76 44.42
CA ALA A 128 7.70 -9.05 44.36
C ALA A 128 8.69 -10.23 44.41
N ALA A 129 9.82 -10.14 43.69
CA ALA A 129 10.87 -11.15 43.74
C ALA A 129 11.53 -11.26 45.12
N ALA A 130 11.80 -10.13 45.78
CA ALA A 130 12.33 -10.10 47.14
C ALA A 130 11.33 -10.68 48.15
N ASN A 131 10.05 -10.35 48.05
CA ASN A 131 9.01 -10.89 48.92
C ASN A 131 8.83 -12.41 48.74
N ASN A 132 8.98 -12.93 47.53
CA ASN A 132 8.91 -14.37 47.25
C ASN A 132 10.15 -15.11 47.79
N ALA A 133 11.33 -14.49 47.73
CA ALA A 133 12.57 -15.07 48.28
C ALA A 133 12.58 -15.12 49.82
N SER A 134 11.90 -14.19 50.49
CA SER A 134 11.79 -14.16 51.96
C SER A 134 10.74 -15.12 52.53
N ASN A 135 9.89 -15.72 51.68
CA ASN A 135 8.79 -16.59 52.11
C ASN A 135 9.10 -18.09 51.89
N LYS A 136 10.38 -18.45 51.78
CA LYS A 136 10.90 -19.80 51.57
C LYS A 136 11.97 -20.10 52.62
#